data_AF-A0A533I1N7-F1
#
_entry.id   AF-A0A533I1N7-F1
#
_cell.length_a   1.000
_cell.length_b   1.000
_cell.length_c   1.000
_cell.angle_alpha   90.00
_cell.angle_beta   90.00
_cell.angle_gamma   90.00
#
_symmetry.space_group_name_H-M   'P 1'
#
loop_
_entity.id
_entity.type
_entity.pdbx_description
1 polymer ?
#
loop_
_entity_poly.entity_id
_entity_poly.type
_entity_poly.pdbx_seq_one_letter_code
_entity_poly.pdbx_strand_id
1 'polypeptide(L)'
;MSNLRFRYRAAQRADGAWEVNFIPSAIEGASCGLAPGSARGANLWPDPVERQELTPLPRPITPDGIRGIIRNRLELAGYPPDFASPHGLRSGFLTQAARDGAPLAAAMQLSLHRSASQAQSYYADVEIAQNPATDLLGD
;
A
#
# COMPACT_ATOMS: atom_id res chain seq x y z
N MET A 1 -13.23 11.77 5.03
CA MET A 1 -12.42 11.61 3.80
C MET A 1 -11.15 12.42 3.94
N SER A 2 -10.08 11.86 4.51
CA SER A 2 -8.80 12.54 4.70
C SER A 2 -7.79 12.02 3.67
N ASN A 3 -7.50 12.83 2.66
CA ASN A 3 -6.44 12.55 1.70
C ASN A 3 -5.10 12.60 2.44
N LEU A 4 -4.52 11.44 2.78
CA LEU A 4 -3.15 11.36 3.29
C LEU A 4 -2.19 11.86 2.22
N ARG A 5 -1.76 13.12 2.33
CA ARG A 5 -0.71 13.68 1.48
C ARG A 5 0.63 13.49 2.18
N PHE A 6 1.53 12.72 1.59
CA PHE A 6 2.93 12.68 2.01
C PHE A 6 3.74 13.59 1.09
N ARG A 7 4.58 14.45 1.67
CA ARG A 7 5.65 15.13 0.94
C ARG A 7 6.94 14.33 1.18
N TYR A 8 7.85 14.30 0.22
CA TYR A 8 9.17 13.71 0.42
C TYR A 8 10.26 14.74 0.13
N ARG A 9 11.38 14.63 0.84
CA ARG A 9 12.63 15.33 0.56
C ARG A 9 13.73 14.27 0.47
N ALA A 10 14.41 14.19 -0.66
CA ALA A 10 15.58 13.35 -0.84
C ALA A 10 16.85 14.22 -0.93
N ALA A 11 17.91 13.84 -0.23
CA ALA A 11 19.21 14.47 -0.31
C ALA A 11 20.32 13.40 -0.23
N GLN A 12 21.38 13.58 -1.02
CA GLN A 12 22.56 12.74 -0.93
C GLN A 12 23.51 13.31 0.14
N ARG A 13 23.89 12.49 1.10
CA ARG A 13 24.83 12.82 2.17
C ARG A 13 26.27 12.77 1.64
N ALA A 14 27.19 13.41 2.37
CA ALA A 14 28.60 13.52 1.97
C ALA A 14 29.34 12.18 1.89
N ASP A 15 28.82 11.14 2.55
CA ASP A 15 29.30 9.76 2.51
C ASP A 15 28.71 8.92 1.35
N GLY A 16 27.88 9.55 0.49
CA GLY A 16 27.22 8.91 -0.63
C GLY A 16 25.91 8.21 -0.27
N ALA A 17 25.52 8.16 1.01
CA ALA A 17 24.23 7.61 1.43
C ALA A 17 23.08 8.56 1.06
N TRP A 18 21.92 8.01 0.72
CA TRP A 18 20.72 8.80 0.45
C TRP A 18 19.87 8.92 1.70
N GLU A 19 19.56 10.16 2.07
CA GLU A 19 18.59 10.46 3.12
C GLU A 19 17.27 10.85 2.45
N VAL A 20 16.22 10.07 2.71
CA VAL A 20 14.86 10.34 2.21
C VAL A 20 13.93 10.54 3.40
N ASN A 21 13.49 11.77 3.59
CA ASN A 21 12.58 12.16 4.65
C ASN A 21 11.15 12.25 4.10
N PHE A 22 10.28 11.35 4.55
CA PHE A 22 8.85 11.42 4.30
C PHE A 22 8.20 12.29 5.37
N ILE A 23 7.66 13.43 4.95
CA ILE A 23 7.01 14.40 5.82
C ILE A 23 5.50 14.21 5.67
N PRO A 24 4.79 13.71 6.71
CA PRO A 24 3.34 13.66 6.67
C PRO A 24 2.79 15.09 6.57
N SER A 25 1.90 15.34 5.61
CA SER A 25 1.08 16.56 5.67
C SER A 25 0.08 16.36 6.80
N ALA A 26 0.03 17.29 7.74
CA ALA A 26 -0.81 17.17 8.95
C ALA A 26 -2.23 16.69 8.61
N ILE A 27 -2.68 15.65 9.30
CA ILE A 27 -4.08 15.22 9.32
C ILE A 27 -4.72 16.00 10.47
N GLU A 28 -5.61 16.94 10.16
CA GLU A 28 -6.44 17.57 11.20
C GLU A 28 -7.23 16.48 11.94
N GLY A 29 -7.04 16.39 13.27
CA GLY A 29 -7.82 15.49 14.15
C GLY A 29 -7.23 14.12 14.44
N ALA A 30 -6.00 13.80 14.02
CA ALA A 30 -5.35 12.54 14.43
C ALA A 30 -4.91 12.59 15.90
N SER A 31 -5.50 11.76 16.76
CA SER A 31 -5.05 11.58 18.15
C SER A 31 -3.65 10.98 18.17
N CYS A 32 -2.73 11.64 18.88
CA CYS A 32 -1.36 11.17 19.09
C CYS A 32 -1.33 9.68 19.50
N GLY A 33 -0.60 8.85 18.77
CA GLY A 33 -0.38 7.44 19.12
C GLY A 33 -1.29 6.41 18.43
N LEU A 34 -2.34 6.81 17.71
CA LEU A 34 -3.22 5.90 16.96
C LEU A 34 -3.29 6.26 15.48
N ALA A 35 -3.06 5.28 14.60
CA ALA A 35 -3.25 5.51 13.17
C ALA A 35 -4.76 5.68 12.90
N PRO A 36 -5.17 6.62 12.03
CA PRO A 36 -6.58 6.84 11.71
C PRO A 36 -7.25 5.52 11.27
N GLY A 37 -8.29 5.08 12.00
CA GLY A 37 -9.03 3.85 11.70
C GLY A 37 -8.56 2.58 12.42
N SER A 38 -7.61 2.67 13.35
CA SER A 38 -7.08 1.48 14.06
C SER A 38 -8.05 0.90 15.09
N ALA A 39 -8.07 -0.44 15.21
CA ALA A 39 -8.75 -1.15 16.29
C ALA A 39 -8.12 -0.85 17.66
N ARG A 40 -8.90 -0.99 18.75
CA ARG A 40 -8.38 -0.90 20.13
C ARG A 40 -7.30 -1.97 20.34
N GLY A 41 -6.05 -1.54 20.53
CA GLY A 41 -4.89 -2.41 20.77
C GLY A 41 -3.80 -2.37 19.68
N ALA A 42 -3.98 -1.61 18.60
CA ALA A 42 -2.90 -1.37 17.63
C ALA A 42 -1.87 -0.37 18.20
N ASN A 43 -0.59 -0.73 18.13
CA ASN A 43 0.48 0.06 18.72
C ASN A 43 0.98 1.17 17.78
N LEU A 44 1.26 2.32 18.40
CA LEU A 44 2.01 3.52 17.98
C LEU A 44 1.88 4.03 16.53
N TRP A 45 1.30 5.23 16.42
CA TRP A 45 1.40 6.10 15.25
C TRP A 45 2.01 7.47 15.60
N PRO A 46 2.99 7.97 14.82
CA PRO A 46 3.75 7.21 13.83
C PRO A 46 4.58 6.12 14.51
N ASP A 47 4.78 5.00 13.80
CA ASP A 47 5.75 3.95 14.17
C ASP A 47 7.08 4.62 14.57
N PRO A 48 7.79 4.22 15.66
CA PRO A 48 9.12 4.76 15.91
C PRO A 48 9.94 4.64 14.63
N VAL A 49 10.43 5.78 14.15
CA VAL A 49 11.21 5.90 12.90
C VAL A 49 12.28 4.82 12.89
N GLU A 50 12.03 3.73 12.15
CA GLU A 50 12.99 2.65 12.00
C GLU A 50 14.11 3.18 11.10
N ARG A 51 15.15 3.72 11.73
CA ARG A 51 16.33 4.22 11.03
C ARG A 51 17.15 3.01 10.57
N GLN A 52 16.90 2.55 9.35
CA GLN A 52 17.73 1.55 8.70
C GLN A 52 18.88 2.24 7.97
N GLU A 53 20.11 2.00 8.43
CA GLU A 53 21.33 2.42 7.73
C GLU A 53 21.56 1.50 6.53
N LEU A 54 20.88 1.80 5.42
CA LEU A 54 21.00 1.02 4.19
C LEU A 54 22.12 1.61 3.32
N THR A 55 23.22 0.87 3.16
CA THR A 55 24.20 1.19 2.11
C THR A 55 23.59 0.85 0.75
N PRO A 56 23.41 1.80 -0.18
CA PRO A 56 22.88 1.51 -1.50
C PRO A 56 23.81 0.55 -2.23
N LEU A 57 23.25 -0.52 -2.81
CA LEU A 57 24.01 -1.35 -3.72
C LEU A 57 24.37 -0.53 -4.97
N PRO A 58 25.57 -0.72 -5.56
CA PRO A 58 25.98 -0.01 -6.78
C PRO A 58 25.16 -0.42 -8.03
N ARG A 59 24.24 -1.37 -7.87
CA ARG A 59 23.37 -1.89 -8.92
C ARG A 59 21.90 -1.71 -8.53
N PRO A 60 21.01 -1.47 -9.50
CA PRO A 60 19.58 -1.43 -9.25
C PRO A 60 19.06 -2.79 -8.76
N ILE A 61 17.94 -2.77 -8.06
CA ILE A 61 17.21 -3.99 -7.74
C ILE A 61 16.68 -4.61 -9.03
N THR A 62 16.91 -5.92 -9.19
CA THR A 62 16.37 -6.65 -10.33
C THR A 62 14.91 -7.02 -10.07
N PRO A 63 14.09 -7.24 -11.11
CA PRO A 63 12.74 -7.75 -10.95
C PRO A 63 12.68 -9.05 -10.13
N ASP A 64 13.66 -9.95 -10.31
CA ASP A 64 13.77 -11.18 -9.51
C ASP A 64 14.17 -10.91 -8.06
N GLY A 65 14.96 -9.86 -7.82
CA GLY A 65 15.22 -9.37 -6.45
C GLY A 65 13.93 -8.98 -5.74
N ILE A 66 13.02 -8.27 -6.43
CA ILE A 66 11.69 -7.95 -5.87
C ILE A 66 10.89 -9.21 -5.59
N ARG A 67 10.88 -10.19 -6.52
CA ARG A 67 10.21 -11.48 -6.29
C ARG A 67 10.78 -12.21 -5.08
N GLY A 68 12.09 -12.23 -4.92
CA GLY A 68 12.77 -12.84 -3.77
C GLY A 68 12.39 -12.18 -2.45
N ILE A 69 12.33 -10.84 -2.41
CA ILE A 69 11.85 -10.11 -1.23
C ILE A 69 10.42 -10.51 -0.89
N ILE A 70 9.51 -10.49 -1.86
CA ILE A 70 8.10 -10.84 -1.62
C ILE A 70 7.96 -12.27 -1.12
N ARG A 71 8.67 -13.23 -1.74
CA ARG A 71 8.69 -14.63 -1.32
C ARG A 71 9.08 -14.76 0.15
N ASN A 72 10.19 -14.13 0.53
CA ASN A 72 10.68 -14.18 1.90
C ASN A 72 9.68 -13.54 2.87
N ARG A 73 9.02 -12.44 2.50
CA ARG A 73 7.98 -11.81 3.32
C ARG A 73 6.74 -12.69 3.47
N LEU A 74 6.34 -13.43 2.44
CA LEU A 74 5.23 -14.39 2.51
C LEU A 74 5.54 -15.52 3.51
N GLU A 75 6.73 -16.10 3.42
CA GLU A 75 7.18 -17.16 4.33
C GLU A 75 7.22 -16.67 5.79
N LEU A 76 7.76 -15.47 6.04
CA LEU A 76 7.77 -14.85 7.38
C LEU A 76 6.36 -14.58 7.93
N ALA A 77 5.39 -14.35 7.04
CA ALA A 77 3.99 -14.18 7.40
C ALA A 77 3.21 -15.52 7.49
N GLY A 78 3.88 -16.67 7.31
CA GLY A 78 3.28 -18.00 7.39
C GLY A 78 2.52 -18.44 6.13
N TYR A 79 2.69 -17.74 5.00
CA TYR A 79 2.09 -18.09 3.72
C TYR A 79 3.03 -18.93 2.86
N PRO A 80 2.50 -19.74 1.93
CA PRO A 80 3.30 -20.36 0.88
C PRO A 80 4.08 -19.32 0.06
N PRO A 81 5.30 -19.63 -0.36
CA PRO A 81 6.19 -18.68 -1.04
C PRO A 81 5.70 -18.24 -2.43
N ASP A 82 4.74 -18.96 -3.01
CA ASP A 82 4.08 -18.70 -4.29
C ASP A 82 2.65 -18.17 -4.12
N PHE A 83 2.20 -17.92 -2.89
CA PHE A 83 0.86 -17.43 -2.58
C PHE A 83 0.51 -16.12 -3.29
N ALA A 84 1.48 -15.21 -3.46
CA ALA A 84 1.27 -13.95 -4.16
C ALA A 84 2.45 -13.58 -5.06
N SER A 85 2.14 -12.93 -6.18
CA SER A 85 3.12 -12.36 -7.10
C SER A 85 3.17 -10.83 -6.97
N PRO A 86 4.26 -10.15 -7.37
CA PRO A 86 4.32 -8.68 -7.34
C PRO A 86 3.18 -8.02 -8.11
N HIS A 87 2.81 -8.59 -9.26
CA HIS A 87 1.69 -8.08 -10.05
C HIS A 87 0.35 -8.34 -9.34
N GLY A 88 0.17 -9.54 -8.79
CA GLY A 88 -1.04 -9.92 -8.04
C GLY A 88 -1.26 -9.07 -6.77
N LEU A 89 -0.19 -8.70 -6.06
CA LEU A 89 -0.29 -7.78 -4.92
C LEU A 89 -0.74 -6.39 -5.36
N ARG A 90 -0.24 -5.91 -6.50
CA ARG A 90 -0.62 -4.60 -7.04
C ARG A 90 -2.08 -4.56 -7.53
N SER A 91 -2.57 -5.60 -8.19
CA SER A 91 -3.98 -5.69 -8.57
C SER A 91 -4.87 -5.90 -7.35
N GLY A 92 -4.46 -6.77 -6.41
CA GLY A 92 -5.15 -7.01 -5.16
C GLY A 92 -5.33 -5.75 -4.31
N PHE A 93 -4.36 -4.82 -4.34
CA PHE A 93 -4.52 -3.50 -3.73
C PHE A 93 -5.72 -2.73 -4.28
N LEU A 94 -5.93 -2.69 -5.60
CA LEU A 94 -7.09 -2.01 -6.20
C LEU A 94 -8.40 -2.71 -5.83
N THR A 95 -8.42 -4.05 -5.86
CA THR A 95 -9.59 -4.82 -5.44
C THR A 95 -9.95 -4.57 -3.98
N GLN A 96 -8.95 -4.51 -3.08
CA GLN A 96 -9.20 -4.23 -1.67
C GLN A 96 -9.65 -2.78 -1.47
N ALA A 97 -9.01 -1.81 -2.14
CA ALA A 97 -9.41 -0.41 -2.09
C ALA A 97 -10.86 -0.21 -2.57
N ALA A 98 -11.29 -0.95 -3.59
CA ALA A 98 -12.69 -0.95 -4.04
C ALA A 98 -13.63 -1.50 -2.96
N ARG A 99 -13.29 -2.64 -2.33
CA ARG A 99 -14.09 -3.23 -1.23
C ARG A 99 -14.20 -2.33 -0.01
N ASP A 100 -13.16 -1.55 0.26
CA ASP A 100 -13.12 -0.58 1.35
C ASP A 100 -13.86 0.74 1.01
N GLY A 101 -14.42 0.84 -0.21
CA GLY A 101 -15.13 2.03 -0.69
C GLY A 101 -14.21 3.23 -0.94
N ALA A 102 -12.90 3.01 -1.13
CA ALA A 102 -11.95 4.08 -1.37
C ALA A 102 -12.17 4.68 -2.78
N PRO A 103 -12.12 6.01 -2.96
CA PRO A 103 -12.29 6.63 -4.27
C PRO A 103 -11.25 6.14 -5.28
N LEU A 104 -11.70 5.75 -6.48
CA LEU A 104 -10.84 5.22 -7.55
C LEU A 104 -9.62 6.10 -7.83
N ALA A 105 -9.81 7.42 -7.89
CA ALA A 105 -8.71 8.37 -8.14
C ALA A 105 -7.62 8.30 -7.05
N ALA A 106 -8.00 8.13 -5.78
CA ALA A 106 -7.05 7.99 -4.67
C ALA A 106 -6.31 6.65 -4.74
N ALA A 107 -7.02 5.56 -5.03
CA ALA A 107 -6.43 4.24 -5.19
C ALA A 107 -5.46 4.18 -6.39
N MET A 108 -5.78 4.83 -7.50
CA MET A 108 -4.90 4.95 -8.66
C MET A 108 -3.63 5.75 -8.37
N GLN A 109 -3.72 6.83 -7.59
CA GLN A 109 -2.55 7.62 -7.18
C GLN A 109 -1.57 6.81 -6.34
N LEU A 110 -2.06 6.01 -5.40
CA LEU A 110 -1.22 5.18 -4.52
C LEU A 110 -0.65 3.96 -5.26
N SER A 111 -1.43 3.36 -6.15
CA SER A 111 -1.01 2.20 -6.94
C SER A 111 -0.25 2.56 -8.23
N LEU A 112 -0.09 3.85 -8.53
CA LEU A 112 0.56 4.39 -9.73
C LEU A 112 -0.02 3.85 -11.05
N HIS A 113 -1.34 3.57 -11.08
CA HIS A 113 -2.01 3.15 -12.30
C HIS A 113 -2.24 4.34 -13.22
N ARG A 114 -1.79 4.23 -14.47
CA ARG A 114 -1.94 5.27 -15.50
C ARG A 114 -3.28 5.24 -16.21
N SER A 115 -3.96 4.08 -16.22
CA SER A 115 -5.19 3.86 -16.98
C SER A 115 -6.38 3.75 -16.04
N ALA A 116 -7.32 4.68 -16.18
CA ALA A 116 -8.57 4.68 -15.41
C ALA A 116 -9.47 3.52 -15.82
N SER A 117 -9.56 3.20 -17.12
CA SER A 117 -10.39 2.10 -17.62
C SER A 117 -9.93 0.75 -17.07
N GLN A 118 -8.61 0.53 -16.98
CA GLN A 118 -8.05 -0.69 -16.40
C GLN A 118 -8.24 -0.76 -14.88
N ALA A 119 -8.16 0.38 -14.18
CA ALA A 119 -8.39 0.39 -12.74
C ALA A 119 -9.88 0.20 -12.42
N GLN A 120 -10.78 0.71 -13.27
CA GLN A 120 -12.22 0.64 -13.11
C GLN A 120 -12.77 -0.78 -13.22
N SER A 121 -12.13 -1.67 -13.99
CA SER A 121 -12.57 -3.09 -14.05
C SER A 121 -12.49 -3.76 -12.68
N TYR A 122 -11.43 -3.50 -11.90
CA TYR A 122 -11.31 -4.04 -10.53
C TYR A 122 -12.38 -3.52 -9.57
N TYR A 123 -12.90 -2.31 -9.82
CA TYR A 123 -13.96 -1.71 -9.02
C TYR A 123 -15.34 -2.25 -9.41
N ALA A 124 -15.61 -2.36 -10.71
CA ALA A 124 -16.86 -2.91 -11.22
C ALA A 124 -17.07 -4.37 -10.76
N ASP A 125 -16.02 -5.18 -10.77
CA ASP A 125 -16.09 -6.58 -10.30
C ASP A 125 -16.50 -6.66 -8.81
N VAL A 126 -16.06 -5.69 -7.99
CA VAL A 126 -16.43 -5.62 -6.57
C VAL A 126 -17.85 -5.11 -6.38
N GLU A 127 -18.25 -4.07 -7.11
CA GLU A 127 -19.63 -3.55 -7.07
C GLU A 127 -20.65 -4.62 -7.47
N ILE A 128 -20.33 -5.46 -8.46
CA ILE A 128 -21.17 -6.61 -8.85
C ILE A 128 -21.23 -7.62 -7.71
N ALA A 129 -20.10 -7.98 -7.10
CA ALA A 129 -20.05 -8.95 -6.00
C ALA A 129 -20.77 -8.47 -4.72
N GLN A 130 -20.88 -7.15 -4.52
CA GLN A 130 -21.57 -6.54 -3.38
C GLN A 130 -22.99 -6.06 -3.72
N ASN A 131 -23.48 -6.34 -4.93
CA ASN A 131 -24.80 -5.88 -5.34
C ASN A 131 -25.88 -6.64 -4.54
N PRO A 132 -26.74 -5.96 -3.76
CA PRO A 132 -27.81 -6.63 -3.02
C PRO A 132 -28.81 -7.33 -3.95
N ALA A 133 -28.87 -6.95 -5.23
CA ALA A 133 -29.70 -7.64 -6.22
C ALA A 133 -29.21 -9.05 -6.57
N THR A 134 -27.93 -9.36 -6.32
CA THR A 134 -27.37 -10.71 -6.52
C THR A 134 -27.90 -11.72 -5.50
N ASP A 135 -28.42 -11.23 -4.36
CA ASP A 135 -29.09 -12.01 -3.31
C ASP A 135 -30.59 -12.21 -3.61
N LEU A 136 -31.12 -11.57 -4.66
CA LEU A 136 -32.52 -11.75 -5.10
C LEU A 136 -32.76 -13.03 -5.90
N LEU A 137 -31.72 -13.84 -6.13
CA LEU A 137 -31.77 -15.11 -6.86
C LEU A 137 -31.50 -16.33 -5.95
N GLY A 138 -31.51 -16.18 -4.62
CA GLY A 138 -31.29 -17.27 -3.66
C GLY A 138 -32.57 -17.84 -3.04
N ASP A 139 -32.78 -19.14 -3.28
CA ASP A 139 -33.75 -20.15 -2.76
C ASP A 139 -35.26 -20.04 -3.08
#